data_AF-A0A915P4V7-F1
#
_entry.id   AF-A0A915P4V7-F1
#
_cell.length_a   1.000
_cell.length_b   1.000
_cell.length_c   1.000
_cell.angle_alpha   90.00
_cell.angle_beta   90.00
_cell.angle_gamma   90.00
#
_symmetry.space_group_name_H-M   'P 1'
#
loop_
_entity.id
_entity.type
_entity.pdbx_description
1 polymer ?
#
loop_
_entity_poly.entity_id
_entity_poly.type
_entity_poly.pdbx_seq_one_letter_code
_entity_poly.pdbx_strand_id
1 'polypeptide(L)'
;LATNAAQDAISLLAKLRAFHNKSQNDKKFEDLKWSGLDLVEGIVRQNKDAGIFEPLISKVKSLKFATEAAITILRIDDLIKLNKVDKKGRDEDEFFAMVCEKCTNKISKLATVHVDKNASGSQRLTNENKFLSSKQKFKPGVGEFKRCRVCKKMTHHIAANYCQDCAYQKGICPMCGRKQIETCKYRQSLT
;
A
#
# COMPACT_ATOMS: atom_id res chain seq x y z
N LEU A 1 -17.54 16.56 -19.03
CA LEU A 1 -17.01 17.69 -19.83
C LEU A 1 -18.08 18.77 -20.02
N ALA A 2 -19.13 18.54 -20.82
CA ALA A 2 -20.18 19.54 -21.05
C ALA A 2 -20.88 20.05 -19.79
N THR A 3 -21.23 19.14 -18.86
CA THR A 3 -21.80 19.50 -17.54
C THR A 3 -20.88 20.41 -16.72
N ASN A 4 -19.56 20.18 -16.78
CA ASN A 4 -18.57 20.98 -16.05
C ASN A 4 -18.40 22.37 -16.67
N ALA A 5 -18.73 22.51 -17.95
CA ALA A 5 -18.73 23.79 -18.67
C ALA A 5 -20.09 24.52 -18.62
N ALA A 6 -21.04 24.03 -17.80
CA ALA A 6 -22.41 24.55 -17.72
C ALA A 6 -23.15 24.59 -19.08
N GLN A 7 -22.78 23.69 -20.01
CA GLN A 7 -23.43 23.52 -21.31
C GLN A 7 -24.45 22.38 -21.25
N ASP A 8 -25.45 22.40 -22.15
CA ASP A 8 -26.40 21.30 -22.27
C ASP A 8 -25.72 20.05 -22.89
N ALA A 9 -25.45 19.07 -22.02
CA ALA A 9 -24.79 17.84 -22.41
C ALA A 9 -25.64 16.99 -23.38
N ILE A 10 -26.97 17.07 -23.29
CA ILE A 10 -27.86 16.21 -24.09
C ILE A 10 -27.85 16.67 -25.54
N SER A 11 -28.05 17.97 -25.79
CA SER A 11 -28.00 18.50 -27.16
C SER A 11 -26.63 18.34 -27.82
N LEU A 12 -25.54 18.57 -27.08
CA LEU A 12 -24.18 18.40 -27.62
C LEU A 12 -23.86 16.94 -27.96
N LEU A 13 -24.24 15.99 -27.10
CA LEU A 13 -24.06 14.57 -27.38
C LEU A 13 -24.91 14.10 -28.56
N ALA A 14 -26.15 14.59 -28.69
CA ALA A 14 -27.02 14.25 -29.81
C ALA A 14 -26.41 14.71 -31.14
N LYS A 15 -25.91 15.95 -31.21
CA LYS A 15 -25.19 16.47 -32.39
C LYS A 15 -23.93 15.66 -32.69
N LEU A 16 -23.11 15.38 -31.68
CA LEU A 16 -21.87 14.63 -31.84
C LEU A 16 -22.12 13.22 -32.39
N ARG A 17 -23.12 12.51 -31.85
CA ARG A 17 -23.53 11.18 -32.35
C ARG A 17 -24.01 11.24 -33.80
N ALA A 18 -24.78 12.27 -34.17
CA ALA A 18 -25.25 12.44 -35.53
C ALA A 18 -24.08 12.64 -36.52
N PHE A 19 -23.06 13.41 -36.15
CA PHE A 19 -21.87 13.61 -36.98
C PHE A 19 -21.01 12.35 -37.11
N HIS A 20 -20.77 11.63 -36.01
CA HIS A 20 -20.04 10.35 -36.04
C HIS A 20 -20.79 9.30 -36.87
N ASN A 21 -22.11 9.23 -36.77
CA ASN A 21 -22.91 8.30 -37.57
C ASN A 21 -22.85 8.64 -39.07
N LYS A 22 -22.95 9.93 -39.44
CA LYS A 22 -22.77 10.37 -40.83
C LYS A 22 -21.39 9.99 -41.36
N SER A 23 -20.35 10.18 -40.56
CA SER A 23 -18.98 9.79 -40.93
C SER A 23 -18.79 8.29 -41.17
N GLN A 24 -19.57 7.44 -40.48
CA GLN A 24 -19.48 5.98 -40.61
C GLN A 24 -20.25 5.46 -41.82
N ASN A 25 -21.40 6.06 -42.13
CA ASN A 25 -22.27 5.62 -43.21
C ASN A 25 -21.87 6.22 -44.57
N ASP A 26 -21.49 7.50 -44.61
CA ASP A 26 -21.20 8.22 -45.84
C ASP A 26 -19.69 8.48 -45.99
N LYS A 27 -19.08 7.89 -47.02
CA LYS A 27 -17.67 8.15 -47.37
C LYS A 27 -17.38 9.62 -47.69
N LYS A 28 -18.39 10.39 -48.09
CA LYS A 28 -18.27 11.84 -48.36
C LYS A 28 -17.95 12.66 -47.11
N PHE A 29 -18.30 12.15 -45.93
CA PHE A 29 -18.19 12.87 -44.67
C PHE A 29 -17.21 12.20 -43.70
N GLU A 30 -16.20 11.47 -44.23
CA GLU A 30 -15.23 10.72 -43.43
C GLU A 30 -14.44 11.60 -42.43
N ASP A 31 -14.24 12.88 -42.75
CA ASP A 31 -13.52 13.83 -41.89
C ASP A 31 -14.25 14.08 -40.57
N LEU A 32 -15.58 13.91 -40.53
CA LEU A 32 -16.38 14.11 -39.33
C LEU A 32 -16.10 13.09 -38.22
N LYS A 33 -15.30 12.03 -38.48
CA LYS A 33 -14.82 11.11 -37.42
C LYS A 33 -14.00 11.82 -36.34
N TRP A 34 -13.36 12.94 -36.69
CA TRP A 34 -12.58 13.77 -35.76
C TRP A 34 -13.41 14.85 -35.08
N SER A 35 -14.73 14.81 -35.21
CA SER A 35 -15.60 15.73 -34.48
C SER A 35 -15.52 15.49 -32.97
N GLY A 36 -15.43 16.58 -32.22
CA GLY A 36 -15.40 16.63 -30.77
C GLY A 36 -16.13 17.86 -30.24
N LEU A 37 -15.99 18.12 -28.95
CA LEU A 37 -16.73 19.17 -28.26
C LEU A 37 -15.86 20.41 -28.08
N ASP A 38 -16.36 21.56 -28.53
CA ASP A 38 -15.86 22.87 -28.13
C ASP A 38 -16.71 23.38 -26.96
N LEU A 39 -16.09 23.50 -25.79
CA LEU A 39 -16.77 23.89 -24.56
C LEU A 39 -16.82 25.42 -24.37
N VAL A 40 -16.02 26.18 -25.12
CA VAL A 40 -16.00 27.64 -25.06
C VAL A 40 -17.22 28.18 -25.80
N GLU A 41 -17.39 27.74 -27.04
CA GLU A 41 -18.51 28.16 -27.90
C GLU A 41 -19.77 27.28 -27.73
N GLY A 42 -19.64 26.10 -27.11
CA GLY A 42 -20.76 25.18 -26.93
C GLY A 42 -21.21 24.50 -28.23
N ILE A 43 -20.30 24.28 -29.18
CA ILE A 43 -20.58 23.67 -30.48
C ILE A 43 -19.76 22.39 -30.71
N VAL A 44 -20.21 21.56 -31.66
CA VAL A 44 -19.43 20.41 -32.14
C VAL A 44 -18.51 20.89 -33.26
N ARG A 45 -17.23 20.56 -33.16
CA ARG A 45 -16.16 21.05 -34.04
C ARG A 45 -15.22 19.91 -34.42
N GLN A 46 -14.47 20.05 -35.52
CA GLN A 46 -13.37 19.15 -35.83
C GLN A 46 -12.16 19.42 -34.92
N ASN A 47 -11.81 18.45 -34.07
CA ASN A 47 -10.73 18.61 -33.09
C ASN A 47 -9.34 18.45 -33.70
N LYS A 48 -9.23 17.76 -34.84
CA LYS A 48 -7.97 17.59 -35.57
C LYS A 48 -7.44 18.95 -36.05
N ASP A 49 -8.30 19.76 -36.66
CA ASP A 49 -7.93 21.09 -37.15
C ASP A 49 -7.75 22.09 -35.99
N ALA A 50 -8.36 21.81 -34.84
CA ALA A 50 -8.17 22.55 -33.61
C ALA A 50 -6.82 22.32 -32.92
N GLY A 51 -6.05 21.31 -33.36
CA GLY A 51 -4.83 20.91 -32.67
C GLY A 51 -5.05 20.22 -31.33
N ILE A 52 -6.28 19.75 -31.04
CA ILE A 52 -6.61 19.10 -29.77
C ILE A 52 -6.36 17.60 -29.91
N PHE A 53 -5.18 17.17 -29.46
CA PHE A 53 -4.75 15.77 -29.52
C PHE A 53 -4.53 15.18 -28.13
N GLU A 54 -4.89 13.91 -27.98
CA GLU A 54 -4.56 13.10 -26.80
C GLU A 54 -3.53 12.03 -27.19
N PRO A 55 -2.44 11.83 -26.43
CA PRO A 55 -1.49 10.77 -26.72
C PRO A 55 -2.15 9.39 -26.67
N LEU A 56 -1.89 8.56 -27.69
CA LEU A 56 -2.42 7.19 -27.79
C LEU A 56 -2.13 6.37 -26.53
N ILE A 57 -0.93 6.53 -25.96
CA ILE A 57 -0.50 5.79 -24.77
C ILE A 57 -1.36 6.11 -23.54
N SER A 58 -1.84 7.36 -23.42
CA SER A 58 -2.76 7.78 -22.36
C SER A 58 -4.10 7.06 -22.52
N LYS A 59 -4.64 7.06 -23.74
CA LYS A 59 -5.95 6.45 -24.02
C LYS A 59 -5.97 4.95 -23.76
N VAL A 60 -4.96 4.23 -24.27
CA VAL A 60 -4.87 2.77 -24.14
C VAL A 60 -4.69 2.36 -22.69
N LYS A 61 -3.80 3.04 -21.94
CA LYS A 61 -3.57 2.74 -20.52
C LYS A 61 -4.80 3.04 -19.67
N SER A 62 -5.50 4.14 -19.95
CA SER A 62 -6.70 4.52 -19.21
C SER A 62 -7.82 3.48 -19.34
N LEU A 63 -8.06 2.99 -20.57
CA LEU A 63 -9.06 1.95 -20.80
C LEU A 63 -8.68 0.64 -20.10
N LYS A 64 -7.43 0.17 -20.26
CA LYS A 64 -6.96 -1.07 -19.62
C LYS A 64 -7.06 -1.02 -18.10
N PHE A 65 -6.64 0.09 -17.49
CA PHE A 65 -6.70 0.24 -16.05
C PHE A 65 -8.14 0.29 -15.54
N ALA A 66 -9.02 1.04 -16.22
CA ALA A 66 -10.43 1.13 -15.87
C ALA A 66 -11.14 -0.23 -15.99
N THR A 67 -10.84 -1.03 -17.02
CA THR A 67 -11.45 -2.35 -17.21
C THR A 67 -11.00 -3.34 -16.14
N GLU A 68 -9.71 -3.41 -15.81
CA GLU A 68 -9.22 -4.28 -14.74
C GLU A 68 -9.85 -3.90 -13.39
N ALA A 69 -9.89 -2.61 -13.07
CA ALA A 69 -10.53 -2.13 -11.85
C ALA A 69 -12.04 -2.46 -11.82
N ALA A 70 -12.76 -2.22 -12.91
CA ALA A 70 -14.19 -2.54 -13.00
C ALA A 70 -14.47 -4.04 -12.83
N ILE A 71 -13.68 -4.89 -13.49
CA ILE A 71 -13.79 -6.35 -13.37
C ILE A 71 -13.53 -6.79 -11.93
N THR A 72 -12.53 -6.21 -11.26
CA THR A 72 -12.26 -6.56 -9.85
C THR A 72 -13.42 -6.19 -8.93
N ILE A 73 -14.04 -5.02 -9.14
CA ILE A 73 -15.19 -4.58 -8.33
C ILE A 73 -16.42 -5.45 -8.59
N LEU A 74 -16.71 -5.76 -9.86
CA LEU A 74 -17.87 -6.57 -10.26
C LEU A 74 -17.78 -8.03 -9.80
N ARG A 75 -16.58 -8.53 -9.48
CA ARG A 75 -16.35 -9.89 -8.97
C ARG A 75 -16.51 -10.02 -7.45
N ILE A 76 -16.72 -8.91 -6.74
CA ILE A 76 -16.91 -8.94 -5.28
C ILE A 76 -18.39 -9.24 -5.03
N ASP A 77 -18.68 -10.43 -4.51
CA ASP A 77 -20.04 -10.81 -4.11
C ASP A 77 -20.39 -10.27 -2.72
N ASP A 78 -19.44 -10.36 -1.77
CA ASP A 78 -19.66 -9.98 -0.36
C ASP A 78 -18.62 -8.99 0.15
N LEU A 79 -19.08 -8.05 0.99
CA LEU A 79 -18.24 -7.09 1.71
C LEU A 79 -18.24 -7.40 3.21
N ILE A 80 -17.19 -8.04 3.71
CA ILE A 80 -17.01 -8.29 5.14
C ILE A 80 -16.30 -7.09 5.79
N LYS A 81 -16.98 -6.41 6.71
CA LYS A 81 -16.39 -5.38 7.57
C LYS A 81 -16.03 -6.00 8.92
N LEU A 82 -14.74 -6.09 9.21
CA LEU A 82 -14.27 -6.45 10.54
C LEU A 82 -14.30 -5.22 11.45
N ASN A 83 -15.03 -5.32 12.55
CA ASN A 83 -14.90 -4.33 13.62
C ASN A 83 -13.47 -4.37 14.15
N LYS A 84 -12.88 -3.18 14.35
CA LYS A 84 -11.61 -3.10 15.07
C LYS A 84 -11.86 -3.69 16.46
N VAL A 85 -11.06 -4.68 16.85
CA VAL A 85 -11.12 -5.17 18.23
C VAL A 85 -10.68 -4.01 19.12
N ASP A 86 -11.60 -3.53 19.96
CA ASP A 86 -11.27 -2.53 20.96
C ASP A 86 -10.14 -3.07 21.83
N LYS A 87 -9.01 -2.37 21.86
CA LYS A 87 -7.88 -2.67 22.76
C LYS A 87 -8.16 -2.22 24.20
N LYS A 88 -9.43 -2.15 24.59
CA LYS A 88 -9.87 -1.80 25.94
C LYS A 88 -10.76 -2.93 26.43
N GLY A 89 -10.18 -3.81 27.24
CA GLY A 89 -10.89 -4.94 27.85
C GLY A 89 -10.47 -6.32 27.35
N ARG A 90 -9.29 -6.49 26.74
CA ARG A 90 -8.57 -7.75 26.93
C ARG A 90 -7.74 -7.57 28.18
N ASP A 91 -8.12 -8.31 29.22
CA ASP A 91 -7.28 -8.57 30.39
C ASP A 91 -5.84 -8.81 29.93
N GLU A 92 -4.89 -8.33 30.73
CA GLU A 92 -3.46 -8.22 30.40
C GLU A 92 -2.73 -9.58 30.16
N ASP A 93 -3.46 -10.67 29.96
CA ASP A 93 -2.96 -12.03 30.08
C ASP A 93 -2.69 -12.80 28.76
N GLU A 94 -3.03 -12.28 27.57
CA GLU A 94 -2.86 -13.08 26.32
C GLU A 94 -2.23 -12.36 25.11
N PHE A 95 -1.42 -11.32 25.34
CA PHE A 95 -0.43 -10.91 24.33
C PHE A 95 0.96 -11.37 24.76
N PHE A 96 1.27 -12.65 24.57
CA PHE A 96 2.61 -13.20 24.80
C PHE A 96 3.60 -12.62 23.79
N ALA A 97 4.10 -11.42 24.09
CA ALA A 97 5.24 -10.86 23.40
C ALA A 97 6.48 -11.70 23.75
N MET A 98 6.82 -12.66 22.88
CA MET A 98 8.00 -13.52 23.03
C MET A 98 9.30 -12.71 23.16
N VAL A 99 9.33 -11.48 22.63
CA VAL A 99 10.41 -10.52 22.80
C VAL A 99 9.99 -9.45 23.81
N CYS A 100 10.80 -9.26 24.86
CA CYS A 100 10.51 -8.27 25.89
C CYS A 100 10.52 -6.85 25.31
N GLU A 101 9.73 -5.96 25.90
CA GLU A 101 9.56 -4.58 25.42
C GLU A 101 10.89 -3.83 25.22
N LYS A 102 11.85 -4.03 26.13
CA LYS A 102 13.21 -3.45 26.02
C LYS A 102 13.96 -3.92 24.78
N CYS A 103 13.74 -5.16 24.34
CA CYS A 103 14.35 -5.70 23.13
C CYS A 103 13.56 -5.32 21.88
N THR A 104 12.22 -5.30 21.95
CA THR A 104 11.36 -4.82 20.86
C THR A 104 11.68 -3.37 20.50
N ASN A 105 11.90 -2.50 21.50
CA ASN A 105 12.30 -1.09 21.30
C ASN A 105 13.74 -0.92 20.79
N LYS A 106 14.59 -1.94 20.90
CA LYS A 106 15.93 -1.95 20.29
C LYS A 106 15.86 -2.40 18.84
N ILE A 107 14.99 -3.35 18.53
CA ILE A 107 14.79 -3.88 17.18
C ILE A 107 13.94 -2.92 16.32
N SER A 108 12.98 -2.20 16.89
CA SER A 108 12.14 -1.23 16.16
C SER A 108 12.92 -0.01 15.64
N LYS A 109 14.16 0.16 16.09
CA LYS A 109 15.10 1.14 15.54
C LYS A 109 15.83 0.64 14.28
N LEU A 110 15.67 -0.64 13.90
CA LEU A 110 16.10 -1.20 12.62
C LEU A 110 15.04 -0.84 11.57
N ALA A 111 15.49 -0.21 10.49
CA ALA A 111 14.67 0.53 9.52
C ALA A 111 13.80 -0.32 8.57
N THR A 112 13.24 -1.45 8.99
CA THR A 112 12.39 -2.28 8.11
C THR A 112 11.22 -2.92 8.85
N VAL A 113 10.22 -2.12 9.22
CA VAL A 113 8.78 -2.41 9.07
C VAL A 113 8.08 -1.04 9.06
N HIS A 114 7.31 -0.72 8.01
CA HIS A 114 6.38 0.41 8.03
C HIS A 114 5.33 0.13 9.10
N VAL A 115 5.55 0.67 10.30
CA VAL A 115 4.54 0.70 11.35
C VAL A 115 4.08 2.15 11.42
N ASP A 116 2.93 2.44 10.81
CA ASP A 116 2.25 3.70 11.00
C ASP A 116 1.71 3.73 12.44
N LYS A 117 2.59 4.12 13.37
CA LYS A 117 2.20 4.57 14.70
C LYS A 117 2.13 6.09 14.63
N ASN A 118 0.91 6.60 14.69
CA ASN A 118 0.61 7.97 15.13
C ASN A 118 1.14 8.17 16.56
N ALA A 119 2.45 8.32 16.67
CA ALA A 119 3.15 8.71 17.88
C ALA A 119 3.81 10.05 17.57
N SER A 120 3.36 11.08 18.26
CA SER A 120 3.97 12.39 18.39
C SER A 120 5.46 12.25 18.72
N GLY A 121 6.29 12.26 17.67
CA GLY A 121 7.73 12.12 17.76
C GLY A 121 8.42 12.71 16.53
N SER A 122 8.93 13.93 16.68
CA SER A 122 9.67 14.75 15.70
C SER A 122 8.91 15.06 14.40
N GLN A 123 8.39 16.29 14.32
CA GLN A 123 7.94 16.90 13.06
C GLN A 123 9.03 16.75 11.99
N ARG A 124 8.63 16.25 10.81
CA ARG A 124 9.48 16.28 9.61
C ARG A 124 9.61 17.73 9.18
N LEU A 125 10.76 18.35 9.46
CA LEU A 125 11.16 19.61 8.85
C LEU A 125 11.41 19.36 7.36
N THR A 126 10.73 20.10 6.49
CA THR A 126 10.98 20.12 5.04
C THR A 126 12.29 20.89 4.78
N ASN A 127 13.05 20.47 3.74
CA ASN A 127 14.36 21.00 3.34
C ASN A 127 15.61 20.57 4.14
N GLU A 128 15.66 19.31 4.59
CA GLU A 128 16.95 18.71 4.99
C GLU A 128 17.21 17.38 4.26
N ASN A 129 18.34 17.31 3.54
CA ASN A 129 18.85 16.05 3.00
C ASN A 129 19.52 15.22 4.12
N LYS A 130 18.74 14.44 4.85
CA LYS A 130 19.20 13.52 5.93
C LYS A 130 20.20 12.45 5.48
N PHE A 131 20.42 12.30 4.18
CA PHE A 131 21.47 11.44 3.63
C PHE A 131 22.89 11.98 3.92
N LEU A 132 23.02 13.30 4.12
CA LEU A 132 24.30 13.97 4.36
C LEU A 132 24.51 14.38 5.84
N SER A 133 23.45 14.55 6.64
CA SER A 133 23.58 15.02 8.03
C SER A 133 23.75 13.93 9.09
N SER A 134 23.49 12.65 8.77
CA SER A 134 23.71 11.55 9.71
C SER A 134 25.20 11.16 9.76
N LYS A 135 25.90 11.56 10.82
CA LYS A 135 27.27 11.11 11.13
C LYS A 135 27.38 9.60 11.42
N GLN A 136 26.30 8.83 11.38
CA GLN A 136 26.37 7.37 11.34
C GLN A 136 25.39 6.83 10.30
N LYS A 137 25.92 6.52 9.10
CA LYS A 137 25.23 5.67 8.13
C LYS A 137 24.92 4.34 8.80
N PHE A 138 23.63 4.09 9.05
CA PHE A 138 23.13 2.78 9.46
C PHE A 138 23.52 1.77 8.39
N LYS A 139 24.40 0.82 8.75
CA LYS A 139 24.83 -0.28 7.88
C LYS A 139 23.83 -1.44 8.07
N PRO A 140 22.92 -1.72 7.13
CA PRO A 140 22.10 -2.93 7.20
C PRO A 140 23.04 -4.14 7.01
N GLY A 141 23.23 -4.92 8.07
CA GLY A 141 24.13 -6.09 8.06
C GLY A 141 25.15 -6.18 9.20
N VAL A 142 25.18 -5.24 10.15
CA VAL A 142 26.12 -5.33 11.31
C VAL A 142 25.53 -6.16 12.46
N GLY A 143 25.12 -7.37 12.15
CA GLY A 143 24.69 -8.33 13.17
C GLY A 143 24.90 -9.75 12.66
N GLU A 144 25.84 -10.45 13.27
CA GLU A 144 26.11 -11.83 12.95
C GLU A 144 24.97 -12.72 13.49
N PHE A 145 24.58 -13.74 12.73
CA PHE A 145 23.72 -14.81 13.25
C PHE A 145 24.51 -15.59 14.28
N LYS A 146 24.13 -15.47 15.55
CA LYS A 146 24.81 -16.18 16.63
C LYS A 146 24.27 -17.61 16.73
N ARG A 147 25.01 -18.46 17.43
CA ARG A 147 24.51 -19.78 17.83
C ARG A 147 23.71 -19.63 19.12
N CYS A 148 22.60 -20.36 19.21
CA CYS A 148 21.78 -20.44 20.40
C CYS A 148 22.61 -20.94 21.59
N ARG A 149 22.55 -20.24 22.73
CA ARG A 149 23.31 -20.63 23.94
C ARG A 149 22.85 -21.95 24.57
N VAL A 150 21.70 -22.49 24.17
CA VAL A 150 21.14 -23.74 24.70
C VAL A 150 21.42 -24.91 23.77
N CYS A 151 20.91 -24.88 22.53
CA CYS A 151 21.02 -25.99 21.59
C CYS A 151 22.16 -25.85 20.57
N LYS A 152 22.92 -24.74 20.61
CA LYS A 152 24.03 -24.43 19.68
C LYS A 152 23.66 -24.33 18.19
N LYS A 153 22.39 -24.51 17.82
CA LYS A 153 21.87 -24.26 16.47
C LYS A 153 21.97 -22.78 16.11
N MET A 154 22.07 -22.45 14.83
CA MET A 154 22.06 -21.07 14.36
C MET A 154 20.71 -20.40 14.68
N THR A 155 20.74 -19.13 15.12
CA THR A 155 19.52 -18.38 15.44
C THR A 155 18.91 -17.77 14.19
N HIS A 156 17.57 -17.72 14.12
CA HIS A 156 16.83 -17.17 12.98
C HIS A 156 16.84 -15.62 12.91
N HIS A 157 17.01 -14.95 14.05
CA HIS A 157 17.05 -13.49 14.10
C HIS A 157 18.48 -12.97 14.28
N ILE A 158 18.78 -11.89 13.56
CA ILE A 158 20.06 -11.18 13.65
C ILE A 158 20.28 -10.70 15.10
N ALA A 159 21.46 -10.98 15.65
CA ALA A 159 21.85 -10.67 17.02
C ALA A 159 21.02 -11.33 18.15
N ALA A 160 20.22 -12.37 17.87
CA ALA A 160 19.57 -13.18 18.90
C ALA A 160 20.55 -14.07 19.66
N ASN A 161 20.26 -14.37 20.94
CA ASN A 161 21.09 -15.25 21.78
C ASN A 161 20.51 -16.67 21.92
N TYR A 162 19.22 -16.85 21.63
CA TYR A 162 18.50 -18.13 21.74
C TYR A 162 17.65 -18.36 20.50
N CYS A 163 17.51 -19.62 20.07
CA CYS A 163 16.55 -19.98 19.02
C CYS A 163 15.12 -19.88 19.56
N GLN A 164 14.15 -19.80 18.65
CA GLN A 164 12.73 -19.69 18.99
C GLN A 164 12.30 -20.85 19.91
N ASP A 165 12.65 -22.09 19.56
CA ASP A 165 12.26 -23.28 20.32
C ASP A 165 12.80 -23.26 21.76
N CYS A 166 14.10 -23.00 21.94
CA CYS A 166 14.70 -22.96 23.27
C CYS A 166 14.21 -21.76 24.09
N ALA A 167 13.94 -20.63 23.45
CA ALA A 167 13.37 -19.47 24.09
C ALA A 167 11.95 -19.76 24.60
N TYR A 168 11.16 -20.48 23.80
CA TYR A 168 9.80 -20.87 24.14
C TYR A 168 9.76 -21.92 25.26
N GLN A 169 10.52 -23.01 25.12
CA GLN A 169 10.61 -24.08 26.14
C GLN A 169 11.05 -23.56 27.51
N LYS A 170 11.94 -22.56 27.54
CA LYS A 170 12.44 -21.96 28.77
C LYS A 170 11.65 -20.72 29.21
N GLY A 171 10.67 -20.28 28.42
CA GLY A 171 9.91 -19.06 28.71
C GLY A 171 10.78 -17.80 28.81
N ILE A 172 11.83 -17.70 27.99
CA ILE A 172 12.79 -16.58 28.01
C ILE A 172 12.72 -15.77 26.73
N CYS A 173 13.10 -14.50 26.81
CA CYS A 173 13.24 -13.64 25.63
C CYS A 173 14.41 -14.12 24.75
N PRO A 174 14.23 -14.33 23.43
CA PRO A 174 15.28 -14.84 22.55
C PRO A 174 16.44 -13.85 22.35
N MET A 175 16.22 -12.57 22.65
CA MET A 175 17.22 -11.51 22.49
C MET A 175 18.09 -11.33 23.74
N CYS A 176 17.52 -11.37 24.95
CA CYS A 176 18.24 -11.06 26.19
C CYS A 176 18.23 -12.16 27.26
N GLY A 177 17.42 -13.21 27.10
CA GLY A 177 17.33 -14.30 28.08
C GLY A 177 16.53 -13.97 29.35
N ARG A 178 15.94 -12.77 29.45
CA ARG A 178 15.02 -12.42 30.56
C ARG A 178 13.82 -13.37 30.54
N LYS A 179 13.45 -13.92 31.69
CA LYS A 179 12.23 -14.72 31.87
C LYS A 179 11.01 -13.87 31.48
N GLN A 180 10.23 -14.36 30.53
CA GLN A 180 8.98 -13.76 30.06
C GLN A 180 7.78 -14.56 30.55
N ILE A 181 7.94 -15.86 30.76
CA ILE A 181 6.87 -16.79 31.12
C ILE A 181 7.41 -17.81 32.12
N GLU A 182 6.59 -18.20 33.09
CA GLU A 182 6.91 -19.31 33.98
C GLU A 182 6.49 -20.65 33.36
N THR A 183 7.44 -21.35 32.73
CA THR A 183 7.16 -22.63 32.06
C THR A 183 6.98 -23.82 33.01
N CYS A 184 7.19 -23.63 34.32
CA CYS A 184 7.02 -24.69 35.32
C CYS A 184 5.58 -25.23 35.43
N LYS A 185 4.57 -24.44 35.05
CA LYS A 185 3.16 -24.86 35.01
C LYS A 185 2.67 -25.28 33.61
N TYR A 186 3.44 -24.98 32.55
CA TYR A 186 3.10 -25.33 31.17
C TYR A 186 3.89 -26.58 30.75
N ARG A 187 3.33 -27.76 31.01
CA ARG A 187 3.82 -29.01 30.40
C ARG A 187 3.29 -29.12 28.97
N GLN A 188 3.95 -28.47 28.02
CA GLN A 188 3.79 -28.86 26.63
C GLN A 188 4.60 -30.14 26.42
N SER A 189 3.92 -31.25 26.22
CA SER A 189 4.54 -32.51 25.79
C SER A 189 5.30 -32.26 24.49
N LEU A 190 6.58 -32.63 24.47
CA LEU A 190 7.41 -32.65 23.26
C LEU A 190 6.78 -33.67 22.30
N THR A 191 6.18 -33.20 21.21
CA THR A 191 6.04 -34.01 20.00
C THR A 191 7.38 -34.10 19.27
#